data_AF-A0A7S1FGZ8-F1
#
_entry.id   AF-A0A7S1FGZ8-F1
#
_cell.length_a   1.000
_cell.length_b   1.000
_cell.length_c   1.000
_cell.angle_alpha   90.00
_cell.angle_beta   90.00
_cell.angle_gamma   90.00
#
_symmetry.space_group_name_H-M   'P 1'
#
loop_
_entity.id
_entity.type
_entity.pdbx_description
1 polymer ?
#
loop_
_entity_poly.entity_id
_entity_poly.type
_entity_poly.pdbx_seq_one_letter_code
_entity_poly.pdbx_strand_id
1 'polypeptide(L)'
;VGSRTMSVTSVLSRNLFRNMSLSPKTSAVVSCVCGSAFLRFARSTPRLHLECACCDCRQANEWSAWLASRPPPPPLSQLYYFDNDVLEATEELLELQMLRVGARSTRCVAKCCHSVVAVDHPAYKQNVVMVPGDSCRVEAASLPGAIGRVYETDWDEHHDGQLEPFIADRDAVAAMPAGSDCQRPWRTVFSLPLEGVRQGMSLQALHAKLGPVKVLNLQEARRFAADLTGPSPL
;
A
#
# COMPACT_ATOMS: atom_id res chain seq x y z
N VAL A 1 40.11 56.94 -18.40
CA VAL A 1 39.43 55.74 -18.96
C VAL A 1 39.67 54.61 -17.98
N GLY A 2 38.94 54.47 -16.88
CA GLY A 2 37.51 54.13 -16.79
C GLY A 2 37.40 52.79 -16.06
N SER A 3 37.88 52.72 -14.82
CA SER A 3 37.81 51.55 -13.94
C SER A 3 36.35 51.34 -13.51
N ARG A 4 35.72 50.24 -13.95
CA ARG A 4 34.37 49.86 -13.54
C ARG A 4 34.46 48.70 -12.55
N THR A 5 34.21 49.07 -11.30
CA THR A 5 33.76 48.22 -10.20
C THR A 5 32.56 47.37 -10.66
N MET A 6 32.66 46.04 -10.49
CA MET A 6 31.49 45.17 -10.59
C MET A 6 30.67 45.29 -9.30
N SER A 7 29.48 45.87 -9.45
CA SER A 7 28.45 45.99 -8.42
C SER A 7 27.90 44.62 -8.07
N VAL A 8 27.93 44.28 -6.77
CA VAL A 8 27.27 43.10 -6.20
C VAL A 8 25.76 43.35 -6.22
N THR A 9 25.10 43.07 -7.35
CA THR A 9 23.63 43.17 -7.46
C THR A 9 23.14 42.43 -8.71
N SER A 10 23.10 41.09 -8.71
CA SER A 10 22.28 40.34 -9.69
C SER A 10 22.03 38.84 -9.40
N VAL A 11 22.07 38.37 -8.16
CA VAL A 11 21.58 37.01 -7.83
C VAL A 11 20.19 37.09 -7.22
N LEU A 12 19.26 37.66 -7.98
CA LEU A 12 17.82 37.60 -7.71
C LEU A 12 17.15 37.08 -8.97
N SER A 13 17.16 35.77 -9.14
CA SER A 13 16.15 35.00 -9.90
C SER A 13 16.55 33.53 -9.92
N ARG A 14 15.59 32.65 -9.66
CA ARG A 14 15.65 31.17 -9.71
C ARG A 14 15.96 30.42 -8.42
N ASN A 15 15.36 30.82 -7.31
CA ASN A 15 14.91 29.86 -6.31
C ASN A 15 13.57 30.34 -5.75
N LEU A 16 12.55 30.28 -6.60
CA LEU A 16 11.15 30.31 -6.18
C LEU A 16 10.91 29.05 -5.34
N PHE A 17 11.07 29.22 -4.03
CA PHE A 17 10.34 28.56 -2.97
C PHE A 17 9.39 27.47 -3.47
N ARG A 18 9.88 26.21 -3.41
CA ARG A 18 9.01 25.06 -3.28
C ARG A 18 8.37 25.20 -1.91
N ASN A 19 7.24 25.91 -1.85
CA ASN A 19 6.37 25.98 -0.69
C ASN A 19 5.92 24.55 -0.35
N MET A 20 6.71 23.85 0.47
CA MET A 20 6.19 22.77 1.29
C MET A 20 5.15 23.42 2.19
N SER A 21 3.87 23.15 1.91
CA SER A 21 2.77 23.53 2.78
C SER A 21 3.08 23.01 4.19
N LEU A 22 3.39 23.92 5.12
CA LEU A 22 3.67 23.65 6.53
C LEU A 22 2.38 23.36 7.33
N SER A 23 1.24 23.15 6.66
CA SER A 23 0.04 22.63 7.32
C SER A 23 0.21 21.14 7.61
N PRO A 24 -0.10 20.67 8.84
CA PRO A 24 -0.13 19.25 9.12
C PRO A 24 -1.07 18.57 8.12
N LYS A 25 -0.56 17.58 7.38
CA LYS A 25 -1.44 16.73 6.55
C LYS A 25 -2.40 16.03 7.52
N THR A 26 -3.69 16.33 7.38
CA THR A 26 -4.74 15.69 8.18
C THR A 26 -5.20 14.37 7.58
N SER A 27 -5.03 14.19 6.25
CA SER A 27 -5.37 12.98 5.50
C SER A 27 -4.16 12.38 4.80
N ALA A 28 -4.27 11.10 4.43
CA ALA A 28 -3.32 10.41 3.57
C ALA A 28 -3.94 10.17 2.19
N VAL A 29 -3.13 10.19 1.13
CA VAL A 29 -3.55 9.82 -0.21
C VAL A 29 -2.78 8.59 -0.65
N VAL A 30 -3.51 7.58 -1.11
CA VAL A 30 -2.94 6.41 -1.77
C VAL A 30 -3.35 6.45 -3.22
N SER A 31 -2.39 6.50 -4.14
CA SER A 31 -2.66 6.54 -5.57
C SER A 31 -2.00 5.37 -6.30
N CYS A 32 -2.57 4.98 -7.44
CA CYS A 32 -1.93 4.01 -8.32
C CYS A 32 -0.58 4.55 -8.84
N VAL A 33 0.26 3.68 -9.42
CA VAL A 33 1.62 4.10 -9.85
C VAL A 33 1.61 5.24 -10.88
N CYS A 34 0.59 5.31 -11.75
CA CYS A 34 0.43 6.42 -12.70
C CYS A 34 -0.28 7.65 -12.11
N GLY A 35 -0.79 7.59 -10.89
CA GLY A 35 -1.46 8.70 -10.18
C GLY A 35 -2.92 8.97 -10.56
N SER A 36 -3.48 8.26 -11.55
CA SER A 36 -4.85 8.54 -12.04
C SER A 36 -5.94 8.13 -11.06
N ALA A 37 -5.81 6.94 -10.46
CA ALA A 37 -6.76 6.42 -9.48
C ALA A 37 -6.22 6.62 -8.06
N PHE A 38 -7.08 7.01 -7.11
CA PHE A 38 -6.67 7.22 -5.73
C PHE A 38 -7.78 6.92 -4.70
N LEU A 39 -7.33 6.74 -3.46
CA LEU A 39 -8.13 6.76 -2.23
C LEU A 39 -7.56 7.81 -1.28
N ARG A 40 -8.43 8.56 -0.61
CA ARG A 40 -8.06 9.48 0.48
C ARG A 40 -8.55 8.92 1.81
N PHE A 41 -7.65 8.75 2.77
CA PHE A 41 -7.98 8.29 4.11
C PHE A 41 -8.11 9.46 5.09
N ALA A 42 -9.03 9.35 6.03
CA ALA A 42 -9.31 10.39 7.02
C ALA A 42 -8.14 10.68 7.94
N ARG A 43 -7.34 9.65 8.26
CA ARG A 43 -6.08 9.79 8.99
C ARG A 43 -4.88 9.84 8.06
N SER A 44 -3.93 10.70 8.38
CA SER A 44 -2.71 10.90 7.60
C SER A 44 -1.59 9.91 7.87
N THR A 45 -1.73 9.03 8.87
CA THR A 45 -0.75 8.01 9.20
C THR A 45 -1.43 6.65 9.31
N PRO A 46 -0.78 5.57 8.84
CA PRO A 46 -1.27 4.22 9.07
C PRO A 46 -1.09 3.83 10.54
N ARG A 47 -1.93 2.93 11.03
CA ARG A 47 -1.88 2.39 12.40
C ARG A 47 -0.67 1.48 12.64
N LEU A 48 -0.26 0.72 11.63
CA LEU A 48 0.91 -0.14 11.69
C LEU A 48 1.44 -0.48 10.29
N HIS A 49 2.64 -1.06 10.28
CA HIS A 49 3.30 -1.59 9.09
C HIS A 49 3.81 -3.02 9.34
N LEU A 50 3.58 -3.93 8.40
CA LEU A 50 4.13 -5.29 8.38
C LEU A 50 4.85 -5.58 7.07
N GLU A 51 5.85 -6.45 7.12
CA GLU A 51 6.37 -7.15 5.95
C GLU A 51 5.61 -8.47 5.75
N CYS A 52 5.31 -8.84 4.51
CA CYS A 52 4.59 -10.06 4.21
C CYS A 52 5.25 -10.85 3.09
N ALA A 53 5.57 -12.11 3.39
CA ALA A 53 6.16 -13.06 2.46
C ALA A 53 5.12 -14.02 1.84
N CYS A 54 3.82 -13.82 2.12
CA CYS A 54 2.79 -14.76 1.65
C CYS A 54 2.71 -14.82 0.12
N CYS A 55 2.45 -16.02 -0.38
CA CYS A 55 2.39 -16.27 -1.82
C CYS A 55 1.29 -15.46 -2.52
N ASP A 56 0.21 -15.10 -1.82
CA ASP A 56 -0.90 -14.30 -2.34
C ASP A 56 -0.57 -12.80 -2.48
N CYS A 57 0.23 -12.23 -1.58
CA CYS A 57 0.70 -10.84 -1.70
C CYS A 57 1.65 -10.73 -2.90
N ARG A 58 2.62 -11.65 -2.96
CA ARG A 58 3.56 -11.77 -4.07
C ARG A 58 2.84 -11.99 -5.41
N GLN A 59 1.96 -12.99 -5.51
CA GLN A 59 1.24 -13.28 -6.74
C GLN A 59 0.40 -12.10 -7.23
N ALA A 60 -0.29 -11.39 -6.33
CA ALA A 60 -1.08 -10.22 -6.72
C ALA A 60 -0.21 -9.12 -7.34
N ASN A 61 0.97 -8.90 -6.76
CA ASN A 61 1.94 -7.92 -7.24
C ASN A 61 2.55 -8.34 -8.59
N GLU A 62 2.95 -9.61 -8.74
CA GLU A 62 3.48 -10.12 -10.01
C GLU A 62 2.43 -10.09 -11.13
N TRP A 63 1.19 -10.49 -10.82
CA TRP A 63 0.07 -10.43 -11.77
C TRP A 63 -0.23 -8.99 -12.21
N SER A 64 -0.28 -8.07 -11.26
CA SER A 64 -0.45 -6.63 -11.52
C SER A 64 0.65 -6.09 -12.43
N ALA A 65 1.90 -6.47 -12.16
CA ALA A 65 3.05 -6.03 -12.93
C ALA A 65 3.05 -6.61 -14.35
N TRP A 66 2.70 -7.89 -14.47
CA TRP A 66 2.56 -8.58 -15.75
C TRP A 66 1.50 -7.90 -16.64
N LEU A 67 0.30 -7.62 -16.12
CA LEU A 67 -0.75 -6.92 -16.86
C LEU A 67 -0.35 -5.50 -17.29
N ALA A 68 0.44 -4.82 -16.46
CA ALA A 68 0.91 -3.47 -16.73
C ALA A 68 2.22 -3.43 -17.53
N SER A 69 2.73 -4.58 -17.99
CA SER A 69 4.02 -4.70 -18.70
C SER A 69 5.16 -3.97 -17.99
N ARG A 70 5.21 -4.10 -16.66
CA ARG A 70 6.22 -3.45 -15.80
C ARG A 70 6.97 -4.49 -14.96
N PRO A 71 8.17 -4.17 -14.46
CA PRO A 71 8.85 -5.02 -13.49
C PRO A 71 7.97 -5.24 -12.24
N PRO A 72 7.93 -6.46 -11.70
CA PRO A 72 7.26 -6.73 -10.43
C PRO A 72 7.96 -5.98 -9.29
N PRO A 73 7.20 -5.54 -8.26
CA PRO A 73 7.81 -5.03 -7.04
C PRO A 73 8.53 -6.17 -6.29
N PRO A 74 9.31 -5.85 -5.25
CA PRO A 74 9.95 -6.85 -4.42
C PRO A 74 8.96 -7.93 -3.91
N PRO A 75 9.39 -9.21 -3.84
CA PRO A 75 8.52 -10.31 -3.41
C PRO A 75 8.09 -10.19 -1.94
N LEU A 76 8.90 -9.53 -1.10
CA LEU A 76 8.55 -9.20 0.28
C LEU A 76 7.72 -7.91 0.32
N SER A 77 6.42 -8.05 0.50
CA SER A 77 5.48 -6.91 0.39
C SER A 77 5.45 -6.07 1.66
N GLN A 78 5.52 -4.75 1.50
CA GLN A 78 5.33 -3.75 2.54
C GLN A 78 3.84 -3.45 2.72
N LEU A 79 3.27 -3.73 3.89
CA LEU A 79 1.83 -3.66 4.16
C LEU A 79 1.52 -2.57 5.20
N TYR A 80 0.99 -1.44 4.74
CA TYR A 80 0.54 -0.37 5.62
C TYR A 80 -0.94 -0.51 5.94
N TYR A 81 -1.31 -0.42 7.22
CA TYR A 81 -2.70 -0.60 7.64
C TYR A 81 -3.27 0.74 8.09
N PHE A 82 -4.09 1.34 7.25
CA PHE A 82 -4.80 2.57 7.59
C PHE A 82 -6.06 2.27 8.37
N ASP A 83 -6.53 3.25 9.12
CA ASP A 83 -7.92 3.27 9.57
C ASP A 83 -8.81 3.04 8.36
N ASN A 84 -9.75 2.09 8.49
CA ASN A 84 -10.78 1.91 7.48
C ASN A 84 -11.68 3.14 7.55
N ASP A 85 -11.32 4.25 6.93
CA ASP A 85 -12.10 5.51 6.91
C ASP A 85 -11.73 6.29 5.64
N VAL A 86 -12.44 6.00 4.55
CA VAL A 86 -12.16 6.51 3.21
C VAL A 86 -13.01 7.75 2.96
N LEU A 87 -12.36 8.91 2.83
CA LEU A 87 -13.02 10.19 2.55
C LEU A 87 -13.42 10.30 1.09
N GLU A 88 -12.53 9.92 0.17
CA GLU A 88 -12.70 10.11 -1.27
C GLU A 88 -12.07 8.94 -2.04
N ALA A 89 -12.64 8.64 -3.20
CA ALA A 89 -12.15 7.63 -4.12
C ALA A 89 -12.49 8.00 -5.58
N THR A 90 -11.61 7.67 -6.52
CA THR A 90 -11.92 7.71 -7.97
C THR A 90 -12.66 6.44 -8.38
N GLU A 91 -13.92 6.32 -7.98
CA GLU A 91 -14.71 5.09 -8.06
C GLU A 91 -14.73 4.49 -9.48
N GLU A 92 -14.86 5.34 -10.51
CA GLU A 92 -14.91 4.95 -11.92
C GLU A 92 -13.61 4.32 -12.44
N LEU A 93 -12.47 4.66 -11.84
CA LEU A 93 -11.14 4.14 -12.20
C LEU A 93 -10.72 2.92 -11.40
N LEU A 94 -11.58 2.45 -10.50
CA LEU A 94 -11.30 1.33 -9.60
C LEU A 94 -12.19 0.12 -9.93
N GLU A 95 -11.66 -1.07 -9.71
CA GLU A 95 -12.39 -2.33 -9.76
C GLU A 95 -11.98 -3.26 -8.61
N LEU A 96 -12.83 -4.23 -8.31
CA LEU A 96 -12.58 -5.23 -7.28
C LEU A 96 -12.06 -6.51 -7.89
N GLN A 97 -11.01 -7.07 -7.30
CA GLN A 97 -10.41 -8.32 -7.73
C GLN A 97 -10.16 -9.28 -6.57
N MET A 98 -10.32 -10.57 -6.83
CA MET A 98 -9.82 -11.67 -6.01
C MET A 98 -8.96 -12.58 -6.87
N LEU A 99 -7.88 -13.12 -6.30
CA LEU A 99 -6.98 -14.00 -7.05
C LEU A 99 -7.68 -15.27 -7.52
N ARG A 100 -8.57 -15.84 -6.70
CA ARG A 100 -9.27 -17.09 -6.99
C ARG A 100 -10.52 -17.25 -6.12
N VAL A 101 -11.38 -18.19 -6.49
CA VAL A 101 -12.58 -18.55 -5.70
C VAL A 101 -12.15 -18.97 -4.29
N GLY A 102 -12.84 -18.47 -3.27
CA GLY A 102 -12.54 -18.79 -1.87
C GLY A 102 -11.33 -18.06 -1.27
N ALA A 103 -10.62 -17.23 -2.06
CA ALA A 103 -9.61 -16.33 -1.50
C ALA A 103 -10.25 -15.41 -0.43
N ARG A 104 -9.47 -14.94 0.53
CA ARG A 104 -9.99 -14.09 1.62
C ARG A 104 -9.75 -12.61 1.39
N SER A 105 -8.77 -12.26 0.57
CA SER A 105 -8.41 -10.86 0.31
C SER A 105 -9.13 -10.34 -0.93
N THR A 106 -9.97 -9.32 -0.74
CA THR A 106 -10.58 -8.55 -1.83
C THR A 106 -9.74 -7.31 -2.08
N ARG A 107 -9.29 -7.12 -3.31
CA ARG A 107 -8.34 -6.07 -3.70
C ARG A 107 -9.06 -5.00 -4.51
N CYS A 108 -8.85 -3.74 -4.14
CA CYS A 108 -9.21 -2.59 -4.94
C CYS A 108 -8.04 -2.27 -5.88
N VAL A 109 -8.31 -2.35 -7.19
CA VAL A 109 -7.30 -2.30 -8.25
C VAL A 109 -7.61 -1.17 -9.20
N ALA A 110 -6.60 -0.40 -9.58
CA ALA A 110 -6.74 0.66 -10.57
C ALA A 110 -6.85 0.08 -11.98
N LYS A 111 -7.88 0.44 -12.73
CA LYS A 111 -8.12 -0.03 -14.11
C LYS A 111 -7.03 0.43 -15.10
N CYS A 112 -6.37 1.55 -14.82
CA CYS A 112 -5.42 2.19 -15.74
C CYS A 112 -4.02 1.54 -15.76
N CYS A 113 -3.53 1.04 -14.62
CA CYS A 113 -2.18 0.49 -14.52
C CYS A 113 -2.11 -0.74 -13.61
N HIS A 114 -3.27 -1.32 -13.28
CA HIS A 114 -3.43 -2.55 -12.49
C HIS A 114 -2.80 -2.53 -11.08
N SER A 115 -2.35 -1.37 -10.59
CA SER A 115 -1.87 -1.21 -9.21
C SER A 115 -2.96 -1.56 -8.20
N VAL A 116 -2.57 -2.33 -7.19
CA VAL A 116 -3.42 -2.58 -6.02
C VAL A 116 -3.29 -1.39 -5.08
N VAL A 117 -4.40 -0.71 -4.78
CA VAL A 117 -4.39 0.51 -3.94
C VAL A 117 -4.99 0.29 -2.56
N ALA A 118 -5.79 -0.75 -2.38
CA ALA A 118 -6.29 -1.17 -1.06
C ALA A 118 -6.68 -2.64 -1.08
N VAL A 119 -6.68 -3.26 0.09
CA VAL A 119 -7.08 -4.65 0.30
C VAL A 119 -7.91 -4.75 1.57
N ASP A 120 -9.04 -5.43 1.45
CA ASP A 120 -9.85 -5.89 2.55
C ASP A 120 -9.61 -7.37 2.83
N HIS A 121 -9.72 -7.76 4.10
CA HIS A 121 -9.60 -9.15 4.53
C HIS A 121 -10.43 -9.37 5.81
N PRO A 122 -11.12 -10.52 5.99
CA PRO A 122 -11.96 -10.80 7.15
C PRO A 122 -11.28 -10.60 8.50
N ALA A 123 -9.98 -10.88 8.61
CA ALA A 123 -9.22 -10.69 9.84
C ALA A 123 -9.12 -9.22 10.30
N TYR A 124 -9.37 -8.26 9.39
CA TYR A 124 -9.31 -6.82 9.68
C TYR A 124 -10.56 -6.30 10.40
N LYS A 125 -11.62 -7.13 10.51
CA LYS A 125 -12.87 -6.83 11.22
C LYS A 125 -13.46 -5.46 10.88
N GLN A 126 -13.28 -5.00 9.63
CA GLN A 126 -13.68 -3.68 9.14
C GLN A 126 -13.07 -2.48 9.88
N ASN A 127 -12.02 -2.68 10.67
CA ASN A 127 -11.34 -1.61 11.41
C ASN A 127 -10.18 -0.99 10.65
N VAL A 128 -9.50 -1.79 9.82
CA VAL A 128 -8.34 -1.35 9.04
C VAL A 128 -8.47 -1.72 7.57
N VAL A 129 -7.74 -0.98 6.74
CA VAL A 129 -7.55 -1.24 5.32
C VAL A 129 -6.07 -1.44 5.07
N MET A 130 -5.71 -2.53 4.40
CA MET A 130 -4.32 -2.80 4.03
C MET A 130 -4.00 -2.10 2.71
N VAL A 131 -2.88 -1.38 2.66
CA VAL A 131 -2.32 -0.72 1.50
C VAL A 131 -0.98 -1.38 1.18
N PRO A 132 -0.84 -2.06 0.02
CA PRO A 132 0.44 -2.66 -0.39
C PRO A 132 1.36 -1.56 -0.93
N GLY A 133 2.30 -1.12 -0.08
CA GLY A 133 3.17 0.03 -0.33
C GLY A 133 3.98 -0.07 -1.62
N ASP A 134 4.37 -1.28 -2.03
CA ASP A 134 5.16 -1.48 -3.26
C ASP A 134 4.31 -1.54 -4.54
N SER A 135 2.98 -1.62 -4.43
CA SER A 135 2.07 -1.69 -5.58
C SER A 135 1.53 -0.30 -5.98
N CYS A 136 1.72 0.71 -5.14
CA CYS A 136 1.08 2.01 -5.24
C CYS A 136 1.99 3.13 -4.69
N ARG A 137 1.51 4.38 -4.73
CA ARG A 137 2.17 5.53 -4.10
C ARG A 137 1.40 5.89 -2.84
N VAL A 138 2.12 6.05 -1.73
CA VAL A 138 1.53 6.41 -0.43
C VAL A 138 2.04 7.79 0.00
N GLU A 139 1.14 8.77 0.04
CA GLU A 139 1.40 10.11 0.54
C GLU A 139 0.76 10.30 1.92
N ALA A 140 1.50 9.88 2.95
CA ALA A 140 1.15 10.02 4.36
C ALA A 140 1.91 11.19 5.03
N ALA A 141 1.51 11.57 6.24
CA ALA A 141 2.30 12.49 7.09
C ALA A 141 3.57 11.80 7.60
N SER A 142 3.47 10.52 7.96
CA SER A 142 4.58 9.63 8.28
C SER A 142 4.19 8.18 7.98
N LEU A 143 5.19 7.36 7.68
CA LEU A 143 5.05 5.91 7.55
C LEU A 143 5.86 5.26 8.69
N PRO A 144 5.25 4.45 9.56
CA PRO A 144 5.97 3.75 10.61
C PRO A 144 6.85 2.65 10.02
N GLY A 145 7.93 2.32 10.71
CA GLY A 145 8.71 1.12 10.41
C GLY A 145 7.92 -0.15 10.69
N ALA A 146 8.38 -1.26 10.10
CA ALA A 146 7.69 -2.54 10.23
C ALA A 146 7.82 -3.09 11.66
N ILE A 147 6.70 -3.56 12.24
CA ILE A 147 6.69 -4.15 13.58
C ILE A 147 6.81 -5.68 13.57
N GLY A 148 6.64 -6.29 12.40
CA GLY A 148 6.65 -7.74 12.23
C GLY A 148 6.75 -8.15 10.77
N ARG A 149 7.25 -9.35 10.55
CA ARG A 149 7.17 -10.07 9.29
C ARG A 149 6.24 -11.27 9.43
N VAL A 150 5.40 -11.50 8.43
CA VAL A 150 4.40 -12.57 8.45
C VAL A 150 4.53 -13.48 7.23
N TYR A 151 4.12 -14.75 7.43
CA TYR A 151 4.08 -15.79 6.40
C TYR A 151 5.43 -16.09 5.75
N GLU A 152 6.52 -16.04 6.54
CA GLU A 152 7.89 -16.36 6.05
C GLU A 152 8.00 -17.78 5.48
N THR A 153 7.13 -18.71 5.90
CA THR A 153 7.05 -20.07 5.35
C THR A 153 6.67 -20.14 3.88
N ASP A 154 6.06 -19.08 3.34
CA ASP A 154 5.65 -18.98 1.93
C ASP A 154 6.72 -18.31 1.06
N TRP A 155 7.86 -17.94 1.65
CA TRP A 155 8.99 -17.39 0.94
C TRP A 155 9.61 -18.43 0.00
N ASP A 156 9.90 -18.01 -1.23
CA ASP A 156 10.38 -18.90 -2.29
C ASP A 156 11.88 -18.68 -2.46
N GLU A 157 12.68 -19.30 -1.59
CA GLU A 157 14.14 -19.13 -1.59
C GLU A 157 14.80 -19.51 -2.91
N HIS A 158 14.20 -20.44 -3.65
CA HIS A 158 14.69 -20.86 -4.96
C HIS A 158 14.67 -19.72 -5.98
N HIS A 159 13.62 -18.88 -5.97
CA HIS A 159 13.49 -17.75 -6.90
C HIS A 159 13.97 -16.43 -6.32
N ASP A 160 13.71 -16.18 -5.04
CA ASP A 160 13.89 -14.88 -4.40
C ASP A 160 15.18 -14.80 -3.56
N GLY A 161 15.91 -15.91 -3.44
CA GLY A 161 17.12 -16.02 -2.61
C GLY A 161 16.80 -16.16 -1.12
N GLN A 162 17.84 -16.17 -0.28
CA GLN A 162 17.66 -16.31 1.16
C GLN A 162 16.92 -15.09 1.73
N LEU A 163 15.96 -15.34 2.62
CA LEU A 163 15.27 -14.26 3.32
C LEU A 163 16.18 -13.66 4.40
N GLU A 164 16.44 -12.36 4.29
CA GLU A 164 17.25 -11.63 5.26
C GLU A 164 16.62 -11.62 6.65
N PRO A 165 17.38 -11.63 7.76
CA PRO A 165 16.81 -11.56 9.11
C PRO A 165 15.90 -10.34 9.30
N PHE A 166 14.72 -10.54 9.89
CA PHE A 166 13.81 -9.43 10.19
C PHE A 166 14.32 -8.61 11.40
N ILE A 167 14.29 -7.29 11.26
CA ILE A 167 14.59 -6.35 12.34
C ILE A 167 13.38 -5.43 12.53
N ALA A 168 12.71 -5.56 13.66
CA ALA A 168 11.56 -4.73 13.98
C ALA A 168 11.98 -3.29 14.28
N ASP A 169 11.15 -2.34 13.84
CA ASP A 169 11.28 -0.94 14.23
C ASP A 169 10.88 -0.77 15.70
N ARG A 170 11.85 -0.36 16.52
CA ARG A 170 11.68 -0.26 17.98
C ARG A 170 10.65 0.78 18.38
N ASP A 171 10.59 1.90 17.67
CA ASP A 171 9.67 3.00 18.01
C ASP A 171 8.24 2.62 17.63
N ALA A 172 8.06 1.97 16.46
CA ALA A 172 6.78 1.44 16.04
C ALA A 172 6.28 0.31 16.98
N VAL A 173 7.18 -0.57 17.43
CA VAL A 173 6.85 -1.59 18.44
C VAL A 173 6.47 -0.95 19.78
N ALA A 174 7.19 0.08 20.22
CA ALA A 174 6.89 0.79 21.47
C ALA A 174 5.55 1.56 21.41
N ALA A 175 5.12 1.97 20.22
CA ALA A 175 3.83 2.62 19.99
C ALA A 175 2.63 1.65 19.98
N MET A 176 2.87 0.33 20.08
CA MET A 176 1.78 -0.65 20.10
C MET A 176 0.91 -0.53 21.37
N PRO A 177 -0.40 -0.81 21.28
CA PRO A 177 -1.29 -0.77 22.44
C PRO A 177 -0.82 -1.68 23.56
N ALA A 178 -0.91 -1.20 24.81
CA ALA A 178 -0.57 -1.98 25.99
C ALA A 178 -1.39 -3.29 26.05
N GLY A 179 -0.75 -4.39 26.48
CA GLY A 179 -1.38 -5.71 26.53
C GLY A 179 -1.48 -6.44 25.19
N SER A 180 -0.88 -5.90 24.12
CA SER A 180 -0.76 -6.63 22.84
C SER A 180 0.02 -7.93 23.00
N ASP A 181 -0.41 -8.96 22.26
CA ASP A 181 0.32 -10.23 22.12
C ASP A 181 1.71 -9.95 21.55
N CYS A 182 2.76 -10.35 22.28
CA CYS A 182 4.14 -10.10 21.86
C CYS A 182 4.54 -10.84 20.59
N GLN A 183 3.88 -11.95 20.26
CA GLN A 183 4.16 -12.72 19.04
C GLN A 183 3.38 -12.20 17.84
N ARG A 184 2.17 -11.66 18.07
CA ARG A 184 1.26 -11.20 17.00
C ARG A 184 0.61 -9.86 17.34
N PRO A 185 1.39 -8.81 17.60
CA PRO A 185 0.88 -7.54 18.13
C PRO A 185 -0.12 -6.86 17.18
N TRP A 186 0.01 -7.08 15.87
CA TRP A 186 -0.91 -6.58 14.85
C TRP A 186 -2.36 -7.07 15.00
N ARG A 187 -2.60 -8.23 15.62
CA ARG A 187 -3.96 -8.76 15.84
C ARG A 187 -4.78 -7.86 16.76
N THR A 188 -4.12 -7.20 17.72
CA THR A 188 -4.74 -6.21 18.58
C THR A 188 -5.25 -5.06 17.74
N VAL A 189 -4.41 -4.50 16.87
CA VAL A 189 -4.79 -3.34 16.02
C VAL A 189 -5.92 -3.68 15.07
N PHE A 190 -5.94 -4.88 14.47
CA PHE A 190 -7.06 -5.31 13.63
C PHE A 190 -8.38 -5.44 14.40
N SER A 191 -8.31 -5.65 15.71
CA SER A 191 -9.48 -5.78 16.57
C SER A 191 -9.90 -4.48 17.24
N LEU A 192 -9.01 -3.47 17.29
CA LEU A 192 -9.32 -2.17 17.85
C LEU A 192 -10.22 -1.40 16.89
N PRO A 193 -11.38 -0.90 17.34
CA PRO A 193 -12.22 -0.04 16.51
C PRO A 193 -11.49 1.25 16.13
N LEU A 194 -12.06 1.95 15.14
CA LEU A 194 -11.68 3.32 14.84
C LEU A 194 -11.83 4.19 16.09
N GLU A 195 -10.90 5.12 16.27
CA GLU A 195 -11.03 6.12 17.32
C GLU A 195 -12.04 7.18 16.88
N GLY A 196 -13.13 7.31 17.63
CA GLY A 196 -14.18 8.27 17.33
C GLY A 196 -15.14 7.83 16.21
N VAL A 197 -15.81 8.82 15.62
CA VAL A 197 -16.79 8.59 14.55
C VAL A 197 -16.08 8.59 13.20
N ARG A 198 -16.35 7.58 12.38
CA ARG A 198 -15.90 7.49 10.98
C ARG A 198 -16.36 8.72 10.21
N GLN A 199 -15.44 9.40 9.54
CA GLN A 199 -15.70 10.66 8.82
C GLN A 199 -16.16 10.45 7.38
N GLY A 200 -15.64 9.40 6.74
CA GLY A 200 -15.99 8.98 5.39
C GLY A 200 -16.75 7.66 5.39
N MET A 201 -16.46 6.80 4.41
CA MET A 201 -17.08 5.49 4.27
C MET A 201 -16.11 4.35 4.61
N SER A 202 -16.63 3.15 4.78
CA SER A 202 -15.78 1.95 4.84
C SER A 202 -15.37 1.51 3.45
N LEU A 203 -14.25 0.79 3.36
CA LEU A 203 -13.86 0.13 2.14
C LEU A 203 -14.95 -0.84 1.65
N GLN A 204 -15.71 -1.46 2.55
CA GLN A 204 -16.85 -2.31 2.19
C GLN A 204 -18.01 -1.50 1.58
N ALA A 205 -18.29 -0.31 2.10
CA ALA A 205 -19.26 0.59 1.49
C ALA A 205 -18.79 1.07 0.10
N LEU A 206 -17.50 1.33 -0.06
CA LEU A 206 -16.90 1.59 -1.37
C LEU A 206 -17.03 0.36 -2.30
N HIS A 207 -16.77 -0.85 -1.81
CA HIS A 207 -16.94 -2.08 -2.60
C HIS A 207 -18.35 -2.20 -3.17
N ALA A 208 -19.38 -1.88 -2.38
CA ALA A 208 -20.76 -1.89 -2.84
C ALA A 208 -21.03 -0.94 -4.03
N LYS A 209 -20.27 0.16 -4.13
CA LYS A 209 -20.34 1.09 -5.27
C LYS A 209 -19.56 0.62 -6.49
N LEU A 210 -18.41 -0.03 -6.27
CA LEU A 210 -17.53 -0.53 -7.36
C LEU A 210 -18.14 -1.72 -8.12
N GLY A 211 -19.15 -2.37 -7.55
CA GLY A 211 -19.88 -3.47 -8.19
C GLY A 211 -19.27 -4.85 -7.90
N PRO A 212 -19.51 -5.84 -8.79
CA PRO A 212 -19.13 -7.22 -8.52
C PRO A 212 -17.61 -7.42 -8.51
N VAL A 213 -17.17 -8.36 -7.68
CA VAL A 213 -15.75 -8.74 -7.60
C VAL A 213 -15.36 -9.63 -8.78
N LYS A 214 -14.33 -9.22 -9.52
CA LYS A 214 -13.72 -10.03 -10.57
C LYS A 214 -12.84 -11.12 -9.95
N VAL A 215 -13.15 -12.38 -10.20
CA VAL A 215 -12.32 -13.51 -9.77
C VAL A 215 -11.37 -13.88 -10.90
N LEU A 216 -10.08 -13.81 -10.64
CA LEU A 216 -9.03 -14.03 -11.64
C LEU A 216 -8.74 -15.52 -11.92
N ASN A 217 -9.18 -16.42 -11.03
CA ASN A 217 -8.94 -17.88 -11.10
C ASN A 217 -7.46 -18.26 -11.27
N LEU A 218 -6.55 -17.50 -10.65
CA LEU A 218 -5.13 -17.82 -10.63
C LEU A 218 -4.88 -19.04 -9.74
N GLN A 219 -4.06 -19.97 -10.22
CA GLN A 219 -3.57 -21.08 -9.42
C GLN A 219 -2.75 -20.56 -8.23
N GLU A 220 -3.00 -21.11 -7.04
CA GLU A 220 -2.28 -20.72 -5.82
C GLU A 220 -0.77 -20.91 -5.93
N ALA A 221 -0.03 -19.97 -5.34
CA ALA A 221 1.43 -19.89 -5.33
C ALA A 221 2.14 -19.81 -6.69
N ARG A 222 1.41 -19.85 -7.82
CA ARG A 222 2.00 -19.68 -9.16
C ARG A 222 2.69 -18.32 -9.31
N ARG A 223 3.89 -18.34 -9.90
CA ARG A 223 4.70 -17.15 -10.23
C ARG A 223 4.33 -16.60 -11.61
N PHE A 224 4.46 -15.29 -11.79
CA PHE A 224 4.26 -14.58 -13.06
C PHE A 224 5.47 -13.73 -13.46
N ALA A 225 6.40 -13.48 -12.53
CA ALA A 225 7.66 -12.78 -12.81
C ALA A 225 8.70 -13.64 -13.58
N ALA A 226 8.65 -14.97 -13.41
CA ALA A 226 9.60 -15.92 -13.99
C ALA A 226 9.18 -16.45 -15.39
N ASP A 227 7.88 -16.39 -15.72
CA ASP A 227 7.30 -16.98 -16.93
C ASP A 227 7.29 -15.99 -18.14
N LEU A 228 8.19 -14.99 -18.17
CA LEU A 228 8.29 -13.98 -19.25
C LEU A 228 8.54 -14.56 -20.67
N THR A 229 8.64 -15.89 -20.81
CA THR A 229 8.82 -16.60 -22.09
C THR A 229 7.56 -17.29 -22.60
N GLY A 230 6.44 -17.24 -21.88
CA GLY A 230 5.16 -17.84 -22.30
C GLY A 230 4.17 -16.83 -22.91
N PRO A 231 3.40 -17.20 -23.95
CA PRO A 231 2.29 -16.38 -24.42
C PRO A 231 1.24 -16.19 -23.32
N SER A 232 0.57 -15.03 -23.36
CA SER A 232 -0.59 -14.70 -22.52
C SER A 232 -1.57 -15.89 -22.42
N PRO A 233 -1.99 -16.30 -21.21
CA PRO A 233 -3.03 -17.31 -21.04
C PRO A 233 -4.45 -16.76 -21.31
N LEU A 234 -4.55 -15.52 -21.80
CA LEU A 234 -5.76 -14.91 -22.36
C LEU A 234 -5.58 -14.71 -23.86
#